data_AF-A0A0F9PTY5-F1
#
_entry.id   AF-A0A0F9PTY5-F1
#
_cell.length_a   1.000
_cell.length_b   1.000
_cell.length_c   1.000
_cell.angle_alpha   90.00
_cell.angle_beta   90.00
_cell.angle_gamma   90.00
#
_symmetry.space_group_name_H-M   'P 1'
#
loop_
_entity.id
_entity.type
_entity.pdbx_description
1 polymer ?
#
loop_
_entity_poly.entity_id
_entity_poly.type
_entity_poly.pdbx_seq_one_letter_code
_entity_poly.pdbx_strand_id
1 'polypeptide(L)'
;MKKGLNKEQIILRLVNEYIDFKDIEIESATSLAKAIYEECMQSDLRSVSDPFMRYILDINRANVTIGKQGVGCRGSGDFFVHKFLAKLSETSTKAYLGPSSLDDAGAVRLKDVNGFESKNDLIIVSKMEGIHSRLSDFPFLCGFHVILHSKFM
;
A
#
# COMPACT_ATOMS: atom_id res chain seq x y z
N MET A 1 -13.76 18.28 3.13
CA MET A 1 -14.69 18.16 1.98
C MET A 1 -14.41 19.25 0.93
N LYS A 2 -13.74 18.93 -0.18
CA LYS A 2 -13.37 19.91 -1.24
C LYS A 2 -14.35 19.98 -2.43
N LYS A 3 -15.39 19.13 -2.46
CA LYS A 3 -16.34 19.02 -3.59
C LYS A 3 -17.81 19.34 -3.25
N GLY A 4 -18.11 19.82 -2.04
CA GLY A 4 -19.49 20.22 -1.67
C GLY A 4 -20.54 19.09 -1.60
N LEU A 5 -20.13 17.82 -1.64
CA LEU A 5 -21.03 16.68 -1.46
C LEU A 5 -21.43 16.55 0.01
N ASN A 6 -22.72 16.27 0.26
CA ASN A 6 -23.20 15.96 1.61
C ASN A 6 -22.84 14.51 2.02
N LYS A 7 -23.01 14.20 3.31
CA LYS A 7 -22.67 12.88 3.88
C LYS A 7 -23.45 11.76 3.18
N GLU A 8 -24.73 11.99 2.93
CA GLU A 8 -25.64 11.00 2.33
C GLU A 8 -25.21 10.65 0.90
N GLN A 9 -24.82 11.62 0.09
CA GLN A 9 -24.33 11.43 -1.27
C GLN A 9 -23.02 10.62 -1.30
N ILE A 10 -22.12 10.87 -0.36
CA ILE A 10 -20.86 10.12 -0.25
C ILE A 10 -21.14 8.66 0.10
N ILE A 11 -21.96 8.43 1.12
CA ILE A 11 -22.33 7.07 1.55
C ILE A 11 -23.03 6.33 0.41
N LEU A 12 -24.02 6.96 -0.24
CA LEU A 12 -24.74 6.34 -1.35
C LEU A 12 -23.81 5.96 -2.50
N ARG A 13 -22.85 6.84 -2.84
CA ARG A 13 -21.85 6.53 -3.87
C ARG A 13 -21.01 5.32 -3.47
N LEU A 14 -20.52 5.26 -2.24
CA LEU A 14 -19.73 4.12 -1.76
C LEU A 14 -20.53 2.82 -1.76
N VAL A 15 -21.80 2.85 -1.35
CA VAL A 15 -22.69 1.69 -1.40
C VAL A 15 -22.84 1.17 -2.83
N ASN A 16 -23.08 2.06 -3.79
CA ASN A 16 -23.20 1.66 -5.19
C ASN A 16 -21.91 1.00 -5.70
N GLU A 17 -20.74 1.56 -5.39
CA GLU A 17 -19.45 0.96 -5.77
C GLU A 17 -19.27 -0.44 -5.16
N TYR A 18 -19.71 -0.64 -3.90
CA TYR A 18 -19.66 -1.97 -3.30
C TYR A 18 -20.56 -2.96 -4.02
N ILE A 19 -21.82 -2.61 -4.28
CA ILE A 19 -22.78 -3.51 -4.95
C ILE A 19 -22.33 -3.81 -6.39
N ASP A 20 -21.71 -2.84 -7.07
CA ASP A 20 -21.21 -3.02 -8.44
C ASP A 20 -20.04 -4.01 -8.52
N PHE A 21 -19.14 -4.02 -7.51
CA PHE A 21 -17.90 -4.82 -7.54
C PHE A 21 -17.84 -5.99 -6.56
N LYS A 22 -18.78 -6.10 -5.62
CA LYS A 22 -18.80 -7.10 -4.55
C LYS A 22 -20.18 -7.72 -4.43
N ASP A 23 -20.21 -9.03 -4.26
CA ASP A 23 -21.44 -9.78 -3.96
C ASP A 23 -21.73 -9.70 -2.45
N ILE A 24 -22.29 -8.58 -2.00
CA ILE A 24 -22.65 -8.34 -0.60
C ILE A 24 -24.03 -7.70 -0.49
N GLU A 25 -24.71 -7.94 0.64
CA GLU A 25 -26.01 -7.34 0.91
C GLU A 25 -25.92 -5.82 1.09
N ILE A 26 -26.99 -5.10 0.70
CA ILE A 26 -27.08 -3.63 0.79
C ILE A 26 -26.85 -3.13 2.22
N GLU A 27 -27.33 -3.85 3.23
CA GLU A 27 -27.13 -3.49 4.64
C GLU A 27 -25.63 -3.52 4.99
N SER A 28 -24.94 -4.59 4.59
CA SER A 28 -23.50 -4.74 4.78
C SER A 28 -22.69 -3.68 4.01
N ALA A 29 -23.05 -3.43 2.75
CA ALA A 29 -22.45 -2.36 1.94
C ALA A 29 -22.64 -0.98 2.59
N THR A 30 -23.81 -0.72 3.16
CA THR A 30 -24.13 0.53 3.87
C THR A 30 -23.31 0.67 5.15
N SER A 31 -23.17 -0.41 5.92
CA SER A 31 -22.35 -0.45 7.13
C SER A 31 -20.88 -0.14 6.81
N LEU A 32 -20.32 -0.80 5.79
CA LEU A 32 -18.95 -0.56 5.32
C LEU A 32 -18.75 0.89 4.85
N ALA A 33 -19.67 1.41 4.04
CA ALA A 33 -19.61 2.79 3.55
C ALA A 33 -19.61 3.82 4.69
N LYS A 34 -20.42 3.59 5.74
CA LYS A 34 -20.43 4.43 6.95
C LYS A 34 -19.11 4.35 7.71
N ALA A 35 -18.57 3.15 7.91
CA ALA A 35 -17.30 2.95 8.60
C ALA A 35 -16.14 3.66 7.87
N ILE A 36 -16.06 3.55 6.54
CA ILE A 36 -15.07 4.28 5.74
C ILE A 36 -15.23 5.80 5.90
N TYR A 37 -16.45 6.30 5.84
CA TYR A 37 -16.70 7.73 6.01
C TYR A 37 -16.27 8.21 7.40
N GLU A 38 -16.59 7.46 8.44
CA GLU A 38 -16.24 7.80 9.83
C GLU A 38 -14.73 7.83 10.05
N GLU A 39 -14.00 6.82 9.54
CA GLU A 39 -12.53 6.83 9.51
C GLU A 39 -12.02 8.13 8.87
N CYS A 40 -12.49 8.43 7.66
CA CYS A 40 -11.98 9.56 6.89
C CYS A 40 -12.19 10.90 7.62
N MET A 41 -13.27 11.01 8.38
CA MET A 41 -13.55 12.18 9.20
C MET A 41 -12.73 12.23 10.48
N GLN A 42 -12.47 11.07 11.11
CA GLN A 42 -11.67 10.98 12.35
C GLN A 42 -10.17 11.17 12.10
N SER A 43 -9.65 10.68 10.97
CA SER A 43 -8.23 10.83 10.62
C SER A 43 -7.87 12.24 10.09
N ASP A 44 -8.84 13.16 10.01
CA ASP A 44 -8.60 14.52 9.54
C ASP A 44 -7.79 15.34 10.56
N LEU A 45 -6.50 15.59 10.25
CA LEU A 45 -5.58 16.37 11.09
C LEU A 45 -6.07 17.79 11.42
N ARG A 46 -7.04 18.33 10.67
CA ARG A 46 -7.69 19.62 10.99
C ARG A 46 -8.50 19.58 12.29
N SER A 47 -8.88 18.40 12.76
CA SER A 47 -9.56 18.20 14.04
C SER A 47 -8.62 18.25 15.26
N VAL A 48 -7.30 18.05 15.06
CA VAL A 48 -6.31 18.02 16.15
C VAL A 48 -6.05 19.42 16.72
N SER A 49 -6.49 19.71 17.94
CA SER A 49 -6.33 21.04 18.55
C SER A 49 -4.90 21.36 18.95
N ASP A 50 -4.12 20.35 19.35
CA ASP A 50 -2.75 20.53 19.85
C ASP A 50 -1.76 20.84 18.69
N PRO A 51 -1.07 22.00 18.73
CA PRO A 51 -0.16 22.41 17.67
C PRO A 51 1.06 21.49 17.49
N PHE A 52 1.57 20.91 18.57
CA PHE A 52 2.75 20.05 18.53
C PHE A 52 2.42 18.69 17.92
N MET A 53 1.29 18.09 18.33
CA MET A 53 0.75 16.87 17.73
C MET A 53 0.45 17.06 16.25
N ARG A 54 -0.15 18.20 15.87
CA ARG A 54 -0.38 18.52 14.46
C ARG A 54 0.94 18.59 13.69
N TYR A 55 1.98 19.22 14.24
CA TYR A 55 3.29 19.29 13.59
C TYR A 55 3.93 17.91 13.40
N ILE A 56 3.84 17.02 14.40
CA ILE A 56 4.37 15.65 14.29
C ILE A 56 3.65 14.84 13.22
N LEU A 57 2.32 14.98 13.14
CA LEU A 57 1.47 14.20 12.25
C LEU A 57 1.41 14.77 10.82
N ASP A 58 1.82 16.03 10.61
CA ASP A 58 1.80 16.65 9.29
C ASP A 58 2.98 16.16 8.42
N ILE A 59 2.76 16.15 7.11
CA ILE A 59 3.74 15.68 6.14
C ILE A 59 4.46 16.88 5.54
N ASN A 60 5.78 16.91 5.69
CA ASN A 60 6.63 17.88 5.00
C ASN A 60 6.51 17.72 3.48
N ARG A 61 5.89 18.70 2.82
CA ARG A 61 5.66 18.65 1.37
C ARG A 61 6.91 19.11 0.63
N ALA A 62 7.45 18.22 -0.21
CA ALA A 62 8.56 18.54 -1.11
C ALA A 62 8.20 19.50 -2.26
N ASN A 63 6.92 19.89 -2.38
CA ASN A 63 6.39 20.79 -3.42
C ASN A 63 6.73 20.42 -4.87
N VAL A 64 6.99 19.13 -5.11
CA VAL A 64 7.25 18.56 -6.42
C VAL A 64 6.36 17.32 -6.61
N THR A 65 5.83 17.16 -7.81
CA THR A 65 5.03 15.97 -8.14
C THR A 65 5.94 14.81 -8.50
N ILE A 66 5.48 13.58 -8.24
CA ILE A 66 6.16 12.32 -8.62
C ILE A 66 6.59 12.37 -10.10
N GLY A 67 5.68 12.76 -11.01
CA GLY A 67 6.01 12.90 -12.43
C GLY A 67 7.08 13.94 -12.76
N LYS A 68 7.17 15.06 -12.02
CA LYS A 68 8.24 16.06 -12.18
C LYS A 68 9.59 15.55 -11.67
N GLN A 69 9.61 14.65 -10.70
CA GLN A 69 10.82 13.98 -10.23
C GLN A 69 11.30 12.89 -11.21
N GLY A 70 10.53 12.60 -12.27
CA GLY A 70 10.86 11.56 -13.25
C GLY A 70 10.52 10.14 -12.79
N VAL A 71 9.94 9.97 -11.60
CA VAL A 71 9.43 8.70 -11.08
C VAL A 71 7.91 8.63 -11.28
N GLY A 72 7.33 7.42 -11.30
CA GLY A 72 5.90 7.22 -11.54
C GLY A 72 5.64 6.06 -12.50
N CYS A 73 4.37 5.70 -12.69
CA CYS A 73 4.01 4.45 -13.36
C CYS A 73 4.62 4.33 -14.77
N ARG A 74 5.69 3.53 -14.90
CA ARG A 74 6.29 3.06 -16.17
C ARG A 74 7.06 4.11 -17.00
N GLY A 75 7.60 5.16 -16.37
CA GLY A 75 8.48 6.15 -17.03
C GLY A 75 9.96 5.75 -17.09
N SER A 76 10.77 6.37 -17.95
CA SER A 76 12.22 6.09 -18.05
C SER A 76 12.98 6.34 -16.74
N GLY A 77 12.61 7.38 -15.99
CA GLY A 77 13.19 7.66 -14.67
C GLY A 77 12.75 6.66 -13.60
N ASP A 78 11.56 6.08 -13.72
CA ASP A 78 11.07 5.00 -12.87
C ASP A 78 11.92 3.73 -13.05
N PHE A 79 12.17 3.33 -14.31
CA PHE A 79 13.08 2.22 -14.60
C PHE A 79 14.52 2.49 -14.12
N PHE A 80 15.00 3.73 -14.24
CA PHE A 80 16.32 4.11 -13.75
C PHE A 80 16.40 3.95 -12.23
N VAL A 81 15.44 4.49 -11.49
CA VAL A 81 15.42 4.43 -10.02
C VAL A 81 15.30 2.98 -9.55
N HIS A 82 14.40 2.16 -10.13
CA HIS A 82 14.29 0.75 -9.75
C HIS A 82 15.58 -0.03 -10.02
N LYS A 83 16.23 0.18 -11.17
CA LYS A 83 17.53 -0.46 -11.47
C LYS A 83 18.63 -0.01 -10.52
N PHE A 84 18.65 1.28 -10.17
CA PHE A 84 19.64 1.84 -9.26
C PHE A 84 19.45 1.27 -7.84
N LEU A 85 18.22 1.22 -7.34
CA LEU A 85 17.90 0.61 -6.05
C LEU A 85 18.24 -0.88 -6.04
N ALA A 86 17.87 -1.63 -7.09
CA ALA A 86 18.25 -3.04 -7.22
C ALA A 86 19.77 -3.22 -7.11
N LYS A 87 20.57 -2.39 -7.79
CA LYS A 87 22.03 -2.43 -7.71
C LYS A 87 22.57 -2.09 -6.32
N LEU A 88 21.97 -1.13 -5.61
CA LEU A 88 22.35 -0.77 -4.24
C LEU A 88 21.96 -1.84 -3.22
N SER A 89 20.85 -2.55 -3.45
CA SER A 89 20.34 -3.60 -2.57
C SER A 89 20.99 -4.96 -2.80
N GLU A 90 21.86 -5.10 -3.81
CA GLU A 90 22.64 -6.33 -4.01
C GLU A 90 23.58 -6.57 -2.83
N THR A 91 23.59 -7.82 -2.35
CA THR A 91 24.47 -8.25 -1.26
C THR A 91 25.42 -9.34 -1.74
N SER A 92 26.38 -9.73 -0.89
CA SER A 92 27.26 -10.87 -1.16
C SER A 92 26.48 -12.19 -1.25
N THR A 93 25.33 -12.28 -0.61
CA THR A 93 24.48 -13.47 -0.62
C THR A 93 23.57 -13.44 -1.84
N LYS A 94 23.67 -14.47 -2.69
CA LYS A 94 22.85 -14.59 -3.89
C LYS A 94 21.58 -15.38 -3.61
N ALA A 95 20.46 -14.65 -3.59
CA ALA A 95 19.14 -15.25 -3.61
C ALA A 95 18.86 -15.92 -4.98
N TYR A 96 17.93 -16.88 -5.02
CA TYR A 96 17.49 -17.50 -6.27
C TYR A 96 16.80 -16.48 -7.18
N LEU A 97 15.99 -15.61 -6.58
CA LEU A 97 15.41 -14.42 -7.20
C LEU A 97 15.79 -13.22 -6.33
N GLY A 98 16.78 -12.45 -6.79
CA GLY A 98 17.34 -11.30 -6.07
C GLY A 98 16.91 -9.95 -6.68
N PRO A 99 17.35 -8.81 -6.11
CA PRO A 99 16.93 -7.48 -6.53
C PRO A 99 17.16 -7.18 -8.02
N SER A 100 18.25 -7.68 -8.59
CA SER A 100 18.57 -7.53 -10.02
C SER A 100 17.58 -8.17 -10.99
N SER A 101 16.71 -9.06 -10.52
CA SER A 101 15.63 -9.64 -11.34
C SER A 101 14.53 -8.61 -11.66
N LEU A 102 14.43 -7.54 -10.87
CA LEU A 102 13.37 -6.52 -10.98
C LEU A 102 11.95 -7.13 -10.94
N ASP A 103 11.79 -8.23 -10.22
CA ASP A 103 10.52 -8.91 -9.99
C ASP A 103 9.80 -8.34 -8.77
N ASP A 104 8.50 -8.61 -8.65
CA ASP A 104 7.66 -8.15 -7.53
C ASP A 104 7.99 -8.85 -6.21
N ALA A 105 8.73 -9.97 -6.26
CA ALA A 105 9.10 -10.79 -5.11
C ALA A 105 10.57 -11.21 -5.17
N GLY A 106 11.11 -11.56 -4.01
CA GLY A 106 12.38 -12.27 -3.88
C GLY A 106 12.15 -13.74 -3.55
N ALA A 107 13.12 -14.60 -3.87
CA ALA A 107 13.01 -16.03 -3.60
C ALA A 107 14.34 -16.68 -3.24
N VAL A 108 14.29 -17.69 -2.37
CA VAL A 108 15.44 -18.51 -1.97
C VAL A 108 15.06 -19.98 -2.06
N ARG A 109 15.92 -20.81 -2.64
CA ARG A 109 15.72 -22.27 -2.64
C ARG A 109 16.35 -22.83 -1.38
N LEU A 110 15.62 -23.68 -0.66
CA LEU A 110 16.12 -24.24 0.61
C LEU A 110 17.40 -25.07 0.42
N LYS A 111 17.56 -25.73 -0.73
CA LYS A 111 18.79 -26.47 -1.07
C LYS A 111 20.04 -25.58 -1.22
N ASP A 112 19.87 -24.29 -1.49
CA ASP A 112 20.97 -23.33 -1.65
C ASP A 112 21.38 -22.72 -0.29
N VAL A 113 20.66 -23.04 0.80
CA VAL A 113 20.90 -22.50 2.14
C VAL A 113 21.74 -23.50 2.96
N ASN A 114 22.93 -23.08 3.36
CA ASN A 114 23.81 -23.89 4.21
C ASN A 114 23.13 -24.26 5.53
N GLY A 115 23.15 -25.55 5.88
CA GLY A 115 22.56 -26.07 7.13
C GLY A 115 21.10 -26.50 7.02
N PHE A 116 20.49 -26.43 5.83
CA PHE A 116 19.15 -26.95 5.57
C PHE A 116 19.21 -28.12 4.58
N GLU A 117 19.03 -29.35 5.07
CA GLU A 117 18.84 -30.52 4.20
C GLU A 117 17.35 -30.68 3.89
N SER A 118 17.00 -30.44 2.62
CA SER A 118 15.64 -30.68 2.11
C SER A 118 15.65 -31.83 1.12
N LYS A 119 14.71 -32.77 1.28
CA LYS A 119 14.49 -33.87 0.31
C LYS A 119 13.81 -33.38 -0.97
N ASN A 120 13.17 -32.20 -0.93
CA ASN A 120 12.39 -31.61 -2.03
C ASN A 120 12.96 -30.24 -2.44
N ASP A 121 12.77 -29.83 -3.69
CA ASP A 121 13.19 -28.51 -4.19
C ASP A 121 12.20 -27.41 -3.76
N LEU A 122 12.18 -27.13 -2.47
CA LEU A 122 11.30 -26.12 -1.87
C LEU A 122 11.87 -24.71 -2.06
N ILE A 123 10.98 -23.78 -2.43
CA ILE A 123 11.30 -22.37 -2.65
C ILE A 123 10.50 -21.52 -1.67
N ILE A 124 11.20 -20.66 -0.93
CA ILE A 124 10.59 -19.61 -0.12
C ILE A 124 10.53 -18.36 -0.97
N VAL A 125 9.32 -17.85 -1.18
CA VAL A 125 9.07 -16.58 -1.89
C VAL A 125 8.63 -15.54 -0.86
N SER A 126 9.19 -14.35 -0.93
CA SER A 126 8.87 -13.23 -0.06
C SER A 126 8.63 -11.98 -0.89
N LYS A 127 7.55 -11.27 -0.58
CA LYS A 127 7.21 -9.98 -1.19
C LYS A 127 7.00 -8.96 -0.08
N MET A 128 7.49 -7.74 -0.32
CA MET A 128 7.25 -6.59 0.53
C MET A 128 6.55 -5.51 -0.30
N GLU A 129 5.43 -4.99 0.18
CA GLU A 129 4.67 -3.93 -0.48
C GLU A 129 4.78 -2.66 0.38
N GLY A 130 5.12 -1.53 -0.24
CA GLY A 130 5.07 -0.23 0.42
C GLY A 130 3.63 0.30 0.45
N ILE A 131 3.23 0.93 1.55
CA ILE A 131 1.94 1.61 1.62
C ILE A 131 1.99 2.89 0.78
N HIS A 132 1.00 3.10 -0.08
CA HIS A 132 0.88 4.37 -0.79
C HIS A 132 0.58 5.52 0.17
N SER A 133 1.34 6.61 0.06
CA SER A 133 1.37 7.76 0.97
C SER A 133 0.06 8.54 1.16
N ARG A 134 -1.01 8.19 0.44
CA ARG A 134 -2.34 8.81 0.61
C ARG A 134 -3.25 7.97 1.51
N LEU A 135 -2.99 6.67 1.59
CA LEU A 135 -3.74 5.79 2.48
C LEU A 135 -3.18 5.84 3.91
N SER A 136 -1.91 6.22 4.08
CA SER A 136 -1.30 6.48 5.39
C SER A 136 -2.02 7.58 6.18
N ASP A 137 -2.72 8.49 5.52
CA ASP A 137 -3.56 9.51 6.16
C ASP A 137 -4.80 8.89 6.85
N PHE A 138 -5.09 7.60 6.64
CA PHE A 138 -6.22 6.85 7.19
C PHE A 138 -5.73 5.53 7.80
N PRO A 139 -5.17 5.54 9.03
CA PRO A 139 -4.39 4.43 9.56
C PRO A 139 -5.11 3.08 9.66
N PHE A 140 -6.41 3.07 9.98
CA PHE A 140 -7.17 1.82 10.06
C PHE A 140 -7.54 1.30 8.67
N LEU A 141 -7.87 2.16 7.70
CA LEU A 141 -7.97 1.74 6.28
C LEU A 141 -6.64 1.24 5.71
N CYS A 142 -5.54 1.87 6.11
CA CYS A 142 -4.20 1.46 5.76
C CYS A 142 -3.89 0.04 6.24
N GLY A 143 -4.30 -0.32 7.46
CA GLY A 143 -4.14 -1.67 8.00
C GLY A 143 -4.79 -2.74 7.12
N PHE A 144 -5.98 -2.48 6.58
CA PHE A 144 -6.63 -3.40 5.65
C PHE A 144 -5.84 -3.58 4.35
N HIS A 145 -5.29 -2.50 3.78
CA HIS A 145 -4.51 -2.59 2.55
C HIS A 145 -3.26 -3.47 2.68
N VAL A 146 -2.59 -3.42 3.84
CA VAL A 146 -1.41 -4.24 4.12
C VAL A 146 -1.78 -5.73 4.23
N ILE A 147 -2.93 -6.05 4.81
CA ILE A 147 -3.34 -7.44 5.10
C ILE A 147 -4.12 -8.07 3.93
N LEU A 148 -4.86 -7.30 3.13
CA LEU A 148 -5.76 -7.86 2.10
C LEU A 148 -5.03 -8.56 0.94
N HIS A 149 -3.70 -8.47 0.85
CA HIS A 149 -2.92 -9.22 -0.14
C HIS A 149 -2.92 -10.73 0.12
N SER A 150 -3.26 -11.18 1.34
CA SER A 150 -3.63 -12.57 1.59
C SER A 150 -5.13 -12.74 1.39
N LYS A 151 -5.52 -13.52 0.38
CA LYS A 151 -6.90 -13.98 0.12
C LYS A 151 -7.67 -14.23 1.43
N PHE A 152 -8.66 -13.39 1.72
CA PHE A 152 -9.91 -13.89 2.25
C PHE A 152 -10.62 -14.59 1.09
N MET A 153 -10.28 -15.85 0.87
CA MET A 153 -10.97 -16.76 -0.03
C MET A 153 -10.91 -18.16 0.58
#